data_AF-A0A2G7SS57-F1
#
_entry.id   AF-A0A2G7SS57-F1
#
_cell.length_a   1.000
_cell.length_b   1.000
_cell.length_c   1.000
_cell.angle_alpha   90.00
_cell.angle_beta   90.00
_cell.angle_gamma   90.00
#
_symmetry.space_group_name_H-M   'P 1'
#
loop_
_entity.id
_entity.type
_entity.pdbx_description
1 polymer ?
#
loop_
_entity_poly.entity_id
_entity_poly.type
_entity_poly.pdbx_seq_one_letter_code
_entity_poly.pdbx_strand_id
1 'polypeptide(L)'
;MVTLTARHLLALAVPLCTLLLAGCFYVCWRHLRARRELRSMSFAFTGFSLALLLQILERPAAVPVNALTTAALQLCAAWFITEAMAIRQGVRPDAPLAAGFGGAVLVVLGYYAWAVPDAQARQHVLNFGLGLQLALPLWRLPRRHPCTGWDRLLLWVFVVFALSFFVRTLWVTPRAASVSASAAGEWLGISSSWMALQLSLLVFGLLFAMLFLAAAVRDTVQELHEERDRDPLTGLLNRRAFKEAVQRRLAEQPQLSAAVLVCDLDHFKRVNDGWGHAAGDEVLQRFARLLLRSTRQQDLVARFGGEEFVALLPHADPLAAQWITRRIQTQLRLMGFSALPDDIRITASFGVAWMAQGQTLEQALARADAMLYEAKRAGRDRVRLVPQEEEA
;
A
#
# COMPACT_ATOMS: atom_id res chain seq x y z
N MET A 1 48.02 8.55 19.00
CA MET A 1 47.15 7.71 18.16
C MET A 1 46.10 7.10 19.07
N VAL A 2 44.83 7.50 18.95
CA VAL A 2 43.71 6.89 19.71
C VAL A 2 43.47 5.50 19.12
N THR A 3 43.73 4.44 19.88
CA THR A 3 43.40 3.08 19.47
C THR A 3 41.88 2.91 19.59
N LEU A 4 41.18 2.93 18.46
CA LEU A 4 39.75 2.62 18.37
C LEU A 4 39.53 1.18 18.86
N THR A 5 38.97 1.01 20.06
CA THR A 5 38.64 -0.33 20.57
C THR A 5 37.36 -0.85 19.89
N ALA A 6 37.18 -2.17 19.86
CA ALA A 6 35.98 -2.81 19.28
C ALA A 6 34.65 -2.26 19.84
N ARG A 7 34.64 -1.77 21.09
CA ARG A 7 33.47 -1.12 21.71
C ARG A 7 33.12 0.22 21.07
N HIS A 8 34.11 1.02 20.66
CA HIS A 8 33.88 2.30 19.97
C HIS A 8 33.29 2.06 18.58
N LEU A 9 33.80 1.06 17.86
CA LEU A 9 33.27 0.67 16.56
C LEU A 9 31.81 0.18 16.68
N LEU A 10 31.50 -0.61 17.71
CA LEU A 10 30.15 -1.07 17.97
C LEU A 10 29.19 0.08 18.33
N ALA A 11 29.65 1.05 19.13
CA ALA A 11 28.85 2.23 19.49
C ALA A 11 28.51 3.08 18.26
N LEU A 12 29.43 3.24 17.32
CA LEU A 12 29.22 4.00 16.07
C LEU A 12 28.41 3.22 15.02
N ALA A 13 28.30 1.90 15.13
CA ALA A 13 27.53 1.10 14.18
C ALA A 13 26.03 1.47 14.17
N VAL A 14 25.42 1.69 15.33
CA VAL A 14 23.99 2.05 15.45
C VAL A 14 23.65 3.39 14.77
N PRO A 15 24.33 4.53 15.05
CA PRO A 15 24.05 5.78 14.36
C PRO A 15 24.34 5.68 12.85
N LEU A 16 25.35 4.91 12.42
CA LEU A 16 25.65 4.70 11.00
C LEU A 16 24.51 3.94 10.29
N CYS A 17 24.06 2.81 10.85
CA CYS A 17 22.96 2.04 10.28
C CYS A 17 21.65 2.85 10.21
N THR A 18 21.34 3.60 11.25
CA THR A 18 20.12 4.45 11.28
C THR A 18 20.21 5.61 10.30
N LEU A 19 21.40 6.19 10.08
CA LEU A 19 21.61 7.20 9.05
C LEU A 19 21.44 6.64 7.63
N LEU A 20 21.93 5.43 7.37
CA LEU A 20 21.71 4.73 6.10
C LEU A 20 20.21 4.50 5.84
N LEU A 21 19.46 4.04 6.86
CA LEU A 21 18.01 3.89 6.77
C LEU A 21 17.31 5.23 6.48
N ALA A 22 17.74 6.32 7.12
CA ALA A 22 17.22 7.66 6.84
C ALA A 22 17.42 8.07 5.37
N GLY A 23 18.59 7.76 4.81
CA GLY A 23 18.93 7.97 3.40
C GLY A 23 18.06 7.13 2.46
N CYS A 24 17.82 5.85 2.76
CA CYS A 24 16.91 5.00 2.00
C CYS A 24 15.49 5.58 1.96
N PHE A 25 14.93 5.95 3.11
CA PHE A 25 13.61 6.58 3.17
C PHE A 25 13.54 7.91 2.40
N TYR A 26 14.61 8.72 2.46
CA TYR A 26 14.69 9.97 1.71
C TYR A 26 14.67 9.74 0.19
N VAL A 27 15.47 8.77 -0.29
CA VAL A 27 15.49 8.41 -1.72
C VAL A 27 14.13 7.89 -2.16
N CYS A 28 13.52 6.97 -1.40
CA CYS A 28 12.19 6.46 -1.68
C CYS A 28 11.14 7.58 -1.73
N TRP A 29 11.15 8.50 -0.75
CA TRP A 29 10.26 9.65 -0.75
C TRP A 29 10.47 10.58 -1.96
N ARG A 30 11.72 10.79 -2.39
CA ARG A 30 12.04 11.63 -3.55
C ARG A 30 11.41 11.09 -4.84
N HIS A 31 11.34 9.77 -5.00
CA HIS A 31 10.70 9.12 -6.14
C HIS A 31 9.18 8.93 -5.94
N LEU A 32 8.72 8.78 -4.69
CA LEU A 32 7.32 8.56 -4.33
C LEU A 32 6.76 9.76 -3.55
N ARG A 33 6.78 10.96 -4.14
CA ARG A 33 6.41 12.21 -3.44
C ARG A 33 5.00 12.24 -2.86
N ALA A 34 4.08 11.43 -3.41
CA ALA A 34 2.73 11.28 -2.89
C ALA A 34 2.70 10.65 -1.48
N ARG A 35 3.68 9.83 -1.14
CA ARG A 35 3.80 9.10 0.14
C ARG A 35 4.51 9.96 1.18
N ARG A 36 3.76 10.84 1.85
CA ARG A 36 4.29 11.78 2.87
C ARG A 36 4.88 11.06 4.08
N GLU A 37 4.38 9.88 4.40
CA GLU A 37 4.84 9.03 5.49
C GLU A 37 6.32 8.61 5.36
N LEU A 38 6.84 8.44 4.13
CA LEU A 38 8.25 8.11 3.89
C LEU A 38 9.19 9.26 4.29
N ARG A 39 8.75 10.51 4.08
CA ARG A 39 9.48 11.71 4.52
C ARG A 39 9.59 11.74 6.04
N SER A 40 8.48 11.49 6.73
CA SER A 40 8.45 11.46 8.19
C SER A 40 9.37 10.35 8.73
N MET A 41 9.38 9.15 8.11
CA MET A 41 10.35 8.11 8.48
C MET A 41 11.81 8.55 8.29
N SER A 42 12.14 9.24 7.20
CA SER A 42 13.49 9.77 7.00
C SER A 42 13.91 10.74 8.12
N PHE A 43 13.04 11.69 8.49
CA PHE A 43 13.30 12.61 9.59
C PHE A 43 13.42 11.90 10.95
N ALA A 44 12.61 10.87 11.20
CA ALA A 44 12.70 10.06 12.41
C ALA A 44 14.08 9.42 12.57
N PHE A 45 14.54 8.68 11.56
CA PHE A 45 15.84 8.01 11.61
C PHE A 45 17.01 9.00 11.64
N THR A 46 16.87 10.17 11.01
CA THR A 46 17.88 11.24 11.05
C THR A 46 18.00 11.83 12.45
N GLY A 47 16.88 12.20 13.07
CA GLY A 47 16.86 12.75 14.43
C GLY A 47 17.38 11.76 15.47
N PHE A 48 17.02 10.48 15.33
CA PHE A 48 17.51 9.43 16.21
C PHE A 48 19.01 9.18 16.05
N SER A 49 19.52 9.11 14.81
CA SER A 49 20.95 8.96 14.53
C SER A 49 21.77 10.12 15.10
N LEU A 50 21.29 11.36 14.91
CA LEU A 50 21.94 12.56 15.45
C LEU A 50 21.96 12.55 16.98
N ALA A 51 20.86 12.14 17.62
CA ALA A 51 20.80 12.03 19.09
C ALA A 51 21.83 11.04 19.63
N LEU A 52 21.95 9.86 19.00
CA LEU A 52 22.94 8.86 19.39
C LEU A 52 24.37 9.35 19.17
N LEU A 53 24.63 10.02 18.04
CA LEU A 53 25.96 10.56 17.75
C LEU A 53 26.38 11.61 18.79
N LEU A 54 25.48 12.53 19.15
CA LEU A 54 25.74 13.53 20.19
C LEU A 54 25.94 12.91 21.58
N GLN A 55 25.25 11.80 21.87
CA GLN A 55 25.44 11.05 23.11
C GLN A 55 26.80 10.33 23.14
N ILE A 56 27.21 9.70 22.04
CA ILE A 56 28.48 8.96 21.93
C ILE A 56 29.69 9.92 21.92
N LEU A 57 29.55 11.07 21.26
CA LEU A 57 30.61 12.08 21.19
C LEU A 57 30.65 12.98 22.44
N GLU A 58 29.71 12.81 23.37
CA GLU A 58 29.54 13.66 24.57
C GLU A 58 29.50 15.15 24.21
N ARG A 59 28.76 15.50 23.14
CA ARG A 59 28.59 16.87 22.66
C ARG A 59 27.13 17.31 22.80
N PRO A 60 26.83 18.45 23.47
CA PRO A 60 27.74 19.34 24.21
C PRO A 60 28.41 18.68 25.43
N ALA A 61 29.55 19.21 25.89
CA ALA A 61 30.34 18.61 26.98
C ALA A 61 29.63 18.68 28.35
N ALA A 62 28.74 19.65 28.55
CA ALA A 62 27.95 19.75 29.77
C ALA A 62 26.90 18.64 29.82
N VAL A 63 27.07 17.67 30.72
CA VAL A 63 26.20 16.49 30.86
C VAL A 63 24.70 16.84 30.91
N PRO A 64 24.22 17.84 31.69
CA PRO A 64 22.81 18.23 31.70
C PRO A 64 22.31 18.71 30.33
N VAL A 65 23.12 19.50 29.64
CA VAL A 65 22.79 20.07 28.32
C VAL A 65 22.78 18.98 27.25
N ASN A 66 23.77 18.08 27.29
CA ASN A 66 23.82 16.90 26.41
C ASN A 66 22.55 16.05 26.56
N ALA A 67 22.20 15.69 27.79
CA ALA A 67 21.05 14.83 28.08
C ALA A 67 19.73 15.41 27.55
N LEU A 68 19.53 16.72 27.67
CA LEU A 68 18.32 17.37 27.16
C LEU A 68 18.32 17.56 25.66
N THR A 69 19.47 17.87 25.07
CA THR A 69 19.59 18.03 23.61
C THR A 69 19.29 16.70 22.92
N THR A 70 19.87 15.61 23.42
CA THR A 70 19.66 14.26 22.88
C THR A 70 18.23 13.78 23.15
N ALA A 71 17.67 14.03 24.34
CA ALA A 71 16.27 13.73 24.64
C ALA A 71 15.28 14.47 23.72
N ALA A 72 15.53 15.75 23.44
CA ALA A 72 14.70 16.54 22.53
C ALA A 72 14.72 15.95 21.11
N LEU A 73 15.90 15.59 20.60
CA LEU A 73 16.03 14.93 19.30
C LEU A 73 15.34 13.56 19.26
N GLN A 74 15.41 12.77 20.34
CA GLN A 74 14.71 11.49 20.45
C GLN A 74 13.18 11.65 20.49
N LEU A 75 12.66 12.64 21.21
CA LEU A 75 11.22 12.95 21.24
C LEU A 75 10.72 13.44 19.88
N CYS A 76 11.50 14.26 19.18
CA CYS A 76 11.24 14.66 17.80
C CYS A 76 11.26 13.45 16.85
N ALA A 77 12.23 12.56 16.99
CA ALA A 77 12.30 11.33 16.19
C ALA A 77 11.07 10.45 16.44
N ALA A 78 10.69 10.23 17.70
CA ALA A 78 9.49 9.48 18.07
C ALA A 78 8.22 10.11 17.49
N TRP A 79 8.12 11.45 17.52
CA TRP A 79 7.03 12.16 16.85
C TRP A 79 6.97 11.84 15.35
N PHE A 80 8.08 11.88 14.63
CA PHE A 80 8.07 11.58 13.20
C PHE A 80 7.69 10.13 12.87
N ILE A 81 8.09 9.16 13.70
CA ILE A 81 7.61 7.76 13.56
C ILE A 81 6.09 7.72 13.75
N THR A 82 5.60 8.43 14.76
CA THR A 82 4.18 8.51 15.11
C THR A 82 3.36 9.17 14.01
N GLU A 83 3.87 10.27 13.43
CA GLU A 83 3.28 10.97 12.30
C GLU A 83 3.18 10.05 11.08
N ALA A 84 4.27 9.37 10.73
CA ALA A 84 4.29 8.44 9.61
C ALA A 84 3.28 7.30 9.77
N MET A 85 3.16 6.77 10.99
CA MET A 85 2.17 5.73 11.30
C MET A 85 0.73 6.26 11.24
N ALA A 86 0.49 7.46 11.77
CA ALA A 86 -0.82 8.11 11.70
C ALA A 86 -1.25 8.34 10.24
N ILE A 87 -0.37 8.91 9.41
CA ILE A 87 -0.63 9.13 7.98
C ILE A 87 -0.97 7.81 7.28
N ARG A 88 -0.18 6.75 7.53
CA ARG A 88 -0.41 5.43 6.93
C ARG A 88 -1.75 4.82 7.33
N GLN A 89 -2.17 5.01 8.59
CA GLN A 89 -3.45 4.54 9.10
C GLN A 89 -4.62 5.48 8.76
N GLY A 90 -4.42 6.50 7.92
CA GLY A 90 -5.47 7.45 7.54
C GLY A 90 -5.92 8.41 8.66
N VAL A 91 -5.16 8.49 9.75
CA VAL A 91 -5.45 9.36 10.90
C VAL A 91 -4.67 10.66 10.77
N ARG A 92 -5.30 11.79 11.10
CA ARG A 92 -4.63 13.09 11.10
C ARG A 92 -3.62 13.19 12.26
N PRO A 93 -2.33 13.44 11.98
CA PRO A 93 -1.34 13.65 13.03
C PRO A 93 -1.59 14.98 13.76
N ASP A 94 -1.33 15.01 15.07
CA ASP A 94 -1.51 16.20 15.93
C ASP A 94 -0.18 16.69 16.50
N ALA A 95 0.50 17.51 15.69
CA ALA A 95 1.80 18.05 16.04
C ALA A 95 1.75 18.94 17.30
N PRO A 96 0.73 19.81 17.52
CA PRO A 96 0.63 20.60 18.73
C PRO A 96 0.56 19.76 20.00
N LEU A 97 -0.27 18.70 20.01
CA LEU A 97 -0.38 17.80 21.17
C LEU A 97 0.96 17.12 21.46
N ALA A 98 1.62 16.59 20.43
CA ALA A 98 2.90 15.92 20.57
C ALA A 98 4.04 16.87 21.00
N ALA A 99 4.02 18.12 20.54
CA ALA A 99 4.98 19.14 20.94
C ALA A 99 4.75 19.58 22.39
N GLY A 100 3.50 19.78 22.80
CA GLY A 100 3.13 20.08 24.18
C GLY A 100 3.55 18.97 25.14
N PHE A 101 3.26 17.71 24.78
CA PHE A 101 3.68 16.55 25.55
C PHE A 101 5.21 16.42 25.62
N GLY A 102 5.91 16.51 24.48
CA GLY A 102 7.37 16.46 24.42
C GLY A 102 8.02 17.58 25.25
N GLY A 103 7.46 18.79 25.22
CA GLY A 103 7.88 19.91 26.07
C GLY A 103 7.72 19.62 27.56
N ALA A 104 6.59 19.04 27.97
CA ALA A 104 6.37 18.64 29.37
C ALA A 104 7.40 17.59 29.84
N VAL A 105 7.71 16.59 28.99
CA VAL A 105 8.76 15.60 29.28
C VAL A 105 10.12 16.28 29.45
N LEU A 106 10.48 17.22 28.56
CA LEU A 106 11.74 17.96 28.65
C LEU A 106 11.85 18.82 29.92
N VAL A 107 10.75 19.41 30.39
CA VAL A 107 10.72 20.15 31.67
C VAL A 107 11.04 19.24 32.84
N VAL A 108 10.42 18.05 32.90
CA VAL A 108 10.68 17.06 33.97
C VAL A 108 12.12 16.54 33.88
N LEU A 109 12.63 16.31 32.67
CA LEU A 109 14.05 15.94 32.47
C LEU A 109 15.00 17.06 32.94
N GLY A 110 14.65 18.33 32.70
CA GLY A 110 15.41 19.48 33.17
C GLY A 110 15.45 19.57 34.69
N TYR A 111 14.34 19.30 35.36
CA TYR A 111 14.31 19.21 36.82
C TYR A 111 15.33 18.19 37.35
N TYR A 112 15.34 16.96 36.80
CA TYR A 112 16.32 15.94 37.18
C TYR A 112 17.73 16.16 36.61
N ALA A 113 17.93 17.17 35.76
CA ALA A 113 19.23 17.53 35.22
C ALA A 113 19.92 18.61 36.08
N TRP A 114 19.17 19.58 36.61
CA TRP A 114 19.73 20.71 37.36
C TRP A 114 19.27 20.83 38.81
N ALA A 115 18.01 20.54 39.12
CA ALA A 115 17.48 20.73 40.48
C ALA A 115 17.81 19.55 41.39
N VAL A 116 17.57 18.33 40.91
CA VAL A 116 17.90 17.08 41.61
C VAL A 116 18.65 16.18 40.64
N PRO A 117 20.00 16.33 40.52
CA PRO A 117 20.79 15.59 39.55
C PRO A 117 20.70 14.08 39.76
N ASP A 118 19.82 13.43 39.00
CA ASP A 118 19.58 11.99 39.05
C ASP A 118 19.55 11.43 37.63
N ALA A 119 20.61 10.70 37.27
CA ALA A 119 20.73 10.09 35.95
C ALA A 119 19.72 8.97 35.70
N GLN A 120 19.31 8.25 36.75
CA GLN A 120 18.33 7.16 36.64
C GLN A 120 16.94 7.74 36.42
N ALA A 121 16.53 8.71 37.25
CA ALA A 121 15.24 9.37 37.09
C ALA A 121 15.08 9.99 35.69
N ARG A 122 16.13 10.63 35.14
CA ARG A 122 16.11 11.13 33.76
C ARG A 122 15.85 10.02 32.75
N GLN A 123 16.52 8.87 32.87
CA GLN A 123 16.35 7.78 31.93
C GLN A 123 14.96 7.13 32.03
N HIS A 124 14.39 7.02 33.24
CA HIS A 124 13.02 6.55 33.44
C HIS A 124 12.01 7.50 32.79
N VAL A 125 12.13 8.81 33.06
CA VAL A 125 11.25 9.84 32.49
C VAL A 125 11.32 9.85 30.96
N LEU A 126 12.53 9.75 30.39
CA LEU A 126 12.72 9.74 28.94
C LEU A 126 12.11 8.49 28.29
N ASN A 127 12.38 7.29 28.83
CA ASN A 127 11.81 6.05 28.28
C ASN A 127 10.28 6.05 28.36
N PHE A 128 9.72 6.42 29.51
CA PHE A 128 8.28 6.50 29.68
C PHE A 128 7.65 7.55 28.75
N GLY A 129 8.29 8.72 28.62
CA GLY A 129 7.90 9.78 27.70
C GLY A 129 7.90 9.32 26.24
N LEU A 130 8.95 8.64 25.78
CA LEU A 130 9.03 8.09 24.42
C LEU A 130 7.93 7.05 24.15
N GLY A 131 7.66 6.16 25.12
CA GLY A 131 6.59 5.16 25.02
C GLY A 131 5.22 5.82 24.86
N LEU A 132 4.92 6.86 25.65
CA LEU A 132 3.67 7.62 25.53
C LEU A 132 3.57 8.41 24.22
N GLN A 133 4.66 9.05 23.79
CA GLN A 133 4.72 9.79 22.52
C GLN A 133 4.37 8.87 21.33
N LEU A 134 4.92 7.65 21.31
CA LEU A 134 4.62 6.63 20.31
C LEU A 134 3.18 6.10 20.42
N ALA A 135 2.56 6.14 21.62
CA ALA A 135 1.19 5.68 21.84
C ALA A 135 0.10 6.71 21.48
N LEU A 136 0.44 7.99 21.30
CA LEU A 136 -0.50 9.07 20.95
C LEU A 136 -1.49 8.76 19.80
N PRO A 137 -1.09 8.15 18.67
CA PRO A 137 -1.98 7.94 17.54
C PRO A 137 -2.93 6.77 17.80
N LEU A 138 -2.57 5.84 18.71
CA LEU A 138 -3.35 4.64 19.00
C LEU A 138 -4.73 4.96 19.57
N TRP A 139 -4.84 6.02 20.37
CA TRP A 139 -6.13 6.47 20.91
C TRP A 139 -7.05 7.05 19.82
N ARG A 140 -6.49 7.52 18.71
CA ARG A 140 -7.25 8.10 17.58
C ARG A 140 -7.57 7.09 16.48
N LEU A 141 -7.07 5.85 16.58
CA LEU A 141 -7.39 4.81 15.62
C LEU A 141 -8.88 4.44 15.75
N PRO A 142 -9.65 4.49 14.65
CA PRO A 142 -11.05 4.07 14.71
C PRO A 142 -11.15 2.55 14.94
N ARG A 143 -12.14 2.13 15.73
CA ARG A 143 -12.34 0.73 16.14
C ARG A 143 -12.57 -0.25 14.98
N ARG A 144 -12.92 0.25 13.80
CA ARG A 144 -13.11 -0.52 12.56
C ARG A 144 -12.46 0.23 11.41
N HIS A 145 -11.18 -0.01 11.18
CA HIS A 145 -10.49 0.49 10.00
C HIS A 145 -10.32 -0.68 9.01
N PRO A 146 -10.67 -0.52 7.72
CA PRO A 146 -10.38 -1.53 6.69
C PRO A 146 -8.87 -1.52 6.40
N CYS A 147 -8.08 -2.08 7.32
CA CYS A 147 -6.63 -2.21 7.17
C CYS A 147 -6.30 -3.51 6.44
N THR A 148 -5.32 -3.47 5.55
CA THR A 148 -4.78 -4.68 4.94
C THR A 148 -4.11 -5.58 6.00
N GLY A 149 -3.84 -6.84 5.66
CA GLY A 149 -3.06 -7.73 6.56
C GLY A 149 -1.70 -7.13 6.97
N TRP A 150 -1.06 -6.39 6.07
CA TRP A 150 0.24 -5.74 6.30
C TRP A 150 0.15 -4.56 7.25
N ASP A 151 -0.87 -3.73 7.12
CA ASP A 151 -1.06 -2.59 8.03
C ASP A 151 -1.34 -3.06 9.46
N ARG A 152 -2.03 -4.19 9.62
CA ARG A 152 -2.21 -4.83 10.92
C ARG A 152 -0.89 -5.36 11.49
N LEU A 153 -0.09 -6.06 10.68
CA LEU A 153 1.23 -6.54 11.12
C LEU A 153 2.14 -5.38 11.54
N LEU A 154 2.22 -4.34 10.72
CA LEU A 154 3.03 -3.15 10.99
C LEU A 154 2.56 -2.43 12.26
N LEU A 155 1.25 -2.32 12.47
CA LEU A 155 0.67 -1.77 13.70
C LEU A 155 1.02 -2.60 14.93
N TRP A 156 0.95 -3.93 14.85
CA TRP A 156 1.36 -4.79 15.96
C TRP A 156 2.83 -4.61 16.31
N VAL A 157 3.72 -4.58 15.31
CA VAL A 157 5.16 -4.34 15.54
C VAL A 157 5.39 -2.95 16.15
N PHE A 158 4.67 -1.93 15.68
CA PHE A 158 4.72 -0.58 16.24
C PHE A 158 4.27 -0.53 17.71
N VAL A 159 3.17 -1.20 18.04
CA VAL A 159 2.65 -1.29 19.42
C VAL A 159 3.63 -2.03 20.32
N VAL A 160 4.18 -3.16 19.88
CA VAL A 160 5.21 -3.91 20.62
C VAL A 160 6.45 -3.04 20.84
N PHE A 161 6.87 -2.28 19.83
CA PHE A 161 7.98 -1.34 19.95
C PHE A 161 7.70 -0.25 20.98
N ALA A 162 6.52 0.37 20.97
CA ALA A 162 6.12 1.36 21.96
C ALA A 162 6.08 0.76 23.39
N LEU A 163 5.50 -0.44 23.55
CA LEU A 163 5.44 -1.15 24.83
C LEU A 163 6.82 -1.49 25.38
N SER A 164 7.81 -1.74 24.52
CA SER A 164 9.18 -2.03 24.93
C SER A 164 9.80 -0.90 25.76
N PHE A 165 9.42 0.36 25.55
CA PHE A 165 9.92 1.50 26.33
C PHE A 165 9.45 1.51 27.79
N PHE A 166 8.23 1.01 28.05
CA PHE A 166 7.73 0.85 29.42
C PHE A 166 8.46 -0.29 30.13
N VAL A 167 8.66 -1.42 29.44
CA VAL A 167 9.44 -2.55 29.97
C VAL A 167 10.89 -2.13 30.27
N ARG A 168 11.50 -1.34 29.39
CA ARG A 168 12.84 -0.76 29.61
C ARG A 168 12.90 0.13 30.84
N THR A 169 11.83 0.88 31.12
CA THR A 169 11.74 1.70 32.33
C THR A 169 11.84 0.86 33.59
N LEU A 170 11.36 -0.39 33.57
CA LEU A 170 11.42 -1.32 34.72
C LEU A 170 12.76 -2.05 34.83
N TRP A 171 13.48 -2.22 33.71
CA TRP A 171 14.71 -3.04 33.65
C TRP A 171 16.00 -2.25 33.88
N VAL A 172 15.93 -0.92 34.02
CA VAL A 172 17.07 -0.11 34.45
C VAL A 172 17.33 -0.42 35.92
N THR A 173 18.27 -1.32 36.19
CA THR A 173 18.61 -1.73 37.55
C THR A 173 19.38 -0.63 38.28
N PRO A 174 19.09 -0.38 39.57
CA PRO A 174 19.88 0.54 40.37
C PRO A 174 21.31 0.00 40.49
N ARG A 175 22.32 0.81 40.14
CA ARG A 175 23.69 0.50 40.51
C ARG A 175 23.75 0.54 42.03
N ALA A 176 23.91 -0.63 42.65
CA ALA A 176 24.25 -0.76 44.05
C ALA A 176 25.41 0.20 44.35
N ALA A 177 25.19 1.05 45.35
CA ALA A 177 26.19 1.92 45.91
C ALA A 177 27.32 1.07 46.49
N SER A 178 28.39 0.79 45.72
CA SER A 178 29.74 0.46 46.20
C SER A 178 30.64 -0.04 45.05
N VAL A 179 31.22 0.86 44.26
CA VAL A 179 32.57 0.61 43.70
C VAL A 179 33.31 1.92 43.72
N SER A 180 34.36 1.95 44.53
CA SER A 180 35.28 3.06 44.74
C SER A 180 35.90 3.54 43.43
N ALA A 181 35.90 4.86 43.26
CA ALA A 181 36.65 5.56 42.24
C ALA A 181 38.15 5.31 42.41
N SER A 182 38.72 4.37 41.66
CA SER A 182 40.15 4.33 41.37
C SER A 182 40.47 3.40 40.20
N ALA A 183 41.29 3.94 39.29
CA ALA A 183 42.00 3.26 38.20
C ALA A 183 41.31 3.22 36.82
N ALA A 184 41.35 4.37 36.14
CA ALA A 184 41.92 4.57 34.79
C ALA A 184 41.51 3.67 33.60
N GLY A 185 40.49 2.82 33.74
CA GLY A 185 39.88 2.02 32.66
C GLY A 185 38.47 2.45 32.27
N GLU A 186 37.93 3.51 32.89
CA GLU A 186 36.54 3.98 32.80
C GLU A 186 36.26 4.94 31.62
N TRP A 187 37.05 4.92 30.55
CA TRP A 187 36.93 5.89 29.44
C TRP A 187 35.76 5.66 28.47
N LEU A 188 34.82 4.76 28.79
CA LEU A 188 33.45 4.74 28.24
C LEU A 188 32.66 3.76 29.08
N GLY A 189 32.06 4.23 30.17
CA GLY A 189 31.17 3.49 31.08
C GLY A 189 29.89 2.93 30.43
N ILE A 190 30.01 2.36 29.23
CA ILE A 190 28.98 1.62 28.53
C ILE A 190 28.74 0.33 29.32
N SER A 191 27.72 0.34 30.16
CA SER A 191 27.24 -0.86 30.82
C SER A 191 26.77 -1.88 29.77
N SER A 192 26.89 -3.17 30.08
CA SER A 192 26.32 -4.25 29.24
C SER A 192 24.82 -4.04 28.99
N SER A 193 24.11 -3.45 29.96
CA SER A 193 22.71 -3.06 29.81
C SER A 193 22.48 -1.95 28.79
N TRP A 194 23.35 -0.93 28.72
CA TRP A 194 23.26 0.12 27.70
C TRP A 194 23.54 -0.43 26.30
N MET A 195 24.53 -1.32 26.15
CA MET A 195 24.80 -2.00 24.88
C MET A 195 23.63 -2.89 24.42
N ALA A 196 23.06 -3.68 25.33
CA ALA A 196 21.89 -4.50 25.04
C ALA A 196 20.68 -3.64 24.63
N LEU A 197 20.50 -2.48 25.28
CA LEU A 197 19.46 -1.51 24.94
C LEU A 197 19.63 -0.96 23.52
N GLN A 198 20.83 -0.50 23.18
CA GLN A 198 21.16 0.03 21.85
C GLN A 198 20.99 -1.03 20.77
N LEU A 199 21.42 -2.27 21.04
CA LEU A 199 21.24 -3.39 20.11
C LEU A 199 19.76 -3.71 19.91
N SER A 200 18.94 -3.71 20.97
CA SER A 200 17.50 -3.93 20.85
C SER A 200 16.82 -2.83 20.04
N LEU A 201 17.20 -1.56 20.23
CA LEU A 201 16.71 -0.43 19.44
C LEU A 201 17.07 -0.57 17.96
N LEU A 202 18.31 -1.00 17.67
CA LEU A 202 18.75 -1.25 16.29
C LEU A 202 17.92 -2.37 15.64
N VAL A 203 17.76 -3.51 16.32
CA VAL A 203 17.02 -4.66 15.80
C VAL A 203 15.55 -4.30 15.54
N PHE A 204 14.88 -3.65 16.50
CA PHE A 204 13.50 -3.21 16.33
C PHE A 204 13.38 -2.12 15.25
N GLY A 205 14.27 -1.14 15.24
CA GLY A 205 14.28 -0.06 14.26
C GLY A 205 14.49 -0.58 12.84
N LEU A 206 15.39 -1.56 12.66
CA LEU A 206 15.63 -2.22 11.38
C LEU A 206 14.44 -3.05 10.94
N LEU A 207 13.89 -3.89 11.84
CA LEU A 207 12.68 -4.69 11.56
C LEU A 207 11.52 -3.79 11.15
N PHE A 208 11.28 -2.72 11.91
CA PHE A 208 10.22 -1.77 11.62
C PHE A 208 10.46 -1.03 10.31
N ALA A 209 11.68 -0.54 10.05
CA ALA A 209 12.05 0.09 8.78
C ALA A 209 11.83 -0.83 7.58
N MET A 210 12.28 -2.08 7.67
CA MET A 210 12.12 -3.08 6.62
C MET A 210 10.64 -3.39 6.35
N LEU A 211 9.84 -3.61 7.40
CA LEU A 211 8.41 -3.85 7.25
C LEU A 211 7.68 -2.65 6.66
N PHE A 212 8.03 -1.43 7.11
CA PHE A 212 7.43 -0.20 6.59
C PHE A 212 7.75 -0.02 5.10
N LEU A 213 9.02 -0.21 4.72
CA LEU A 213 9.45 -0.09 3.34
C LEU A 213 8.83 -1.19 2.46
N ALA A 214 8.78 -2.44 2.94
CA ALA A 214 8.14 -3.53 2.23
C ALA A 214 6.65 -3.27 1.99
N ALA A 215 5.95 -2.73 3.00
CA ALA A 215 4.56 -2.34 2.87
C ALA A 215 4.39 -1.21 1.84
N ALA A 216 5.23 -0.16 1.88
CA ALA A 216 5.17 0.94 0.92
C ALA A 216 5.48 0.50 -0.53
N VAL A 217 6.47 -0.38 -0.73
CA VAL A 217 6.79 -0.95 -2.04
C VAL A 217 5.63 -1.78 -2.55
N ARG A 218 5.03 -2.63 -1.70
CA ARG A 218 3.85 -3.42 -2.05
C ARG A 218 2.70 -2.53 -2.47
N ASP A 219 2.40 -1.47 -1.71
CA ASP A 219 1.31 -0.54 -2.04
C ASP A 219 1.53 0.08 -3.42
N THR A 220 2.76 0.49 -3.71
CA THR A 220 3.14 1.05 -5.04
C THR A 220 2.99 0.01 -6.14
N VAL A 221 3.45 -1.23 -5.92
CA VAL A 221 3.29 -2.33 -6.89
C VAL A 221 1.81 -2.65 -7.09
N GLN A 222 1.00 -2.63 -6.04
CA GLN A 222 -0.43 -2.88 -6.14
C GLN A 222 -1.14 -1.78 -6.95
N GLU A 223 -0.82 -0.51 -6.70
CA GLU A 223 -1.34 0.62 -7.49
C GLU A 223 -0.95 0.50 -8.97
N LEU A 224 0.32 0.16 -9.25
CA LEU A 224 0.77 -0.10 -10.62
C LEU A 224 0.06 -1.30 -11.25
N HIS A 225 -0.30 -2.32 -10.47
CA HIS A 225 -1.10 -3.44 -10.95
C HIS A 225 -2.55 -3.02 -11.25
N GLU A 226 -3.17 -2.22 -10.38
CA GLU A 226 -4.55 -1.76 -10.54
C GLU A 226 -4.72 -0.79 -11.72
N GLU A 227 -3.79 0.13 -11.92
CA GLU A 227 -3.72 0.97 -13.14
C GLU A 227 -3.49 0.13 -14.40
N ARG A 228 -2.80 -1.01 -14.26
CA ARG A 228 -2.56 -1.98 -15.33
C ARG A 228 -3.65 -3.03 -15.44
N ASP A 229 -4.76 -2.96 -14.70
CA ASP A 229 -5.85 -3.94 -14.79
C ASP A 229 -7.10 -3.40 -15.49
N ARG A 230 -7.19 -2.08 -15.66
CA ARG A 230 -8.27 -1.43 -16.39
C ARG A 230 -7.80 -0.85 -17.72
N ASP A 231 -8.72 -0.79 -18.68
CA ASP A 231 -8.53 -0.03 -19.91
C ASP A 231 -8.70 1.47 -19.60
N PRO A 232 -7.71 2.33 -19.90
CA PRO A 232 -7.74 3.73 -19.48
C PRO A 232 -8.85 4.55 -20.16
N LEU A 233 -9.30 4.15 -21.34
CA LEU A 233 -10.36 4.86 -22.06
C LEU A 233 -11.76 4.51 -21.53
N THR A 234 -12.03 3.23 -21.32
CA THR A 234 -13.38 2.73 -21.01
C THR A 234 -13.60 2.43 -19.53
N GLY A 235 -12.53 2.28 -18.75
CA GLY A 235 -12.57 1.87 -17.34
C GLY A 235 -12.95 0.41 -17.10
N LEU A 236 -13.18 -0.37 -18.16
CA LEU A 236 -13.42 -1.83 -18.08
C LEU A 236 -12.15 -2.57 -17.69
N LEU A 237 -12.25 -3.85 -17.35
CA LEU A 237 -11.06 -4.70 -17.24
C LEU A 237 -10.34 -4.74 -18.59
N ASN A 238 -9.02 -4.83 -18.58
CA ASN A 238 -8.29 -5.19 -19.79
C ASN A 238 -8.20 -6.71 -19.95
N ARG A 239 -7.71 -7.16 -21.11
CA ARG A 239 -7.57 -8.58 -21.46
C ARG A 239 -6.89 -9.42 -20.38
N ARG A 240 -5.82 -8.89 -19.78
CA ARG A 240 -5.03 -9.60 -18.77
C ARG A 240 -5.80 -9.75 -17.47
N ALA A 241 -6.33 -8.65 -16.94
CA ALA A 241 -7.08 -8.65 -15.69
C ALA A 241 -8.36 -9.50 -15.76
N PHE A 242 -9.02 -9.52 -16.92
CA PHE A 242 -10.15 -10.40 -17.17
C PHE A 242 -9.76 -11.87 -17.01
N LYS A 243 -8.68 -12.32 -17.69
CA LYS A 243 -8.21 -13.70 -17.60
C LYS A 243 -7.85 -14.09 -16.18
N GLU A 244 -7.09 -13.25 -15.47
CA GLU A 244 -6.71 -13.48 -14.07
C GLU A 244 -7.94 -13.55 -13.14
N ALA A 245 -8.96 -12.71 -13.39
CA ALA A 245 -10.21 -12.74 -12.63
C ALA A 245 -11.03 -14.02 -12.88
N VAL A 246 -11.13 -14.49 -14.12
CA VAL A 246 -11.80 -15.75 -14.44
C VAL A 246 -11.06 -16.93 -13.82
N GLN A 247 -9.72 -17.00 -13.95
CA GLN A 247 -8.92 -18.08 -13.40
C GLN A 247 -9.05 -18.18 -11.89
N ARG A 248 -9.07 -17.06 -11.16
CA ARG A 248 -9.34 -17.04 -9.72
C ARG A 248 -10.70 -17.64 -9.38
N ARG A 249 -11.75 -17.29 -10.13
CA ARG A 249 -13.09 -17.86 -9.92
C ARG A 249 -13.15 -19.35 -10.21
N LEU A 250 -12.47 -19.82 -11.25
CA LEU A 250 -12.38 -21.25 -11.56
C LEU A 250 -11.60 -22.03 -10.49
N ALA A 251 -10.59 -21.42 -9.88
CA ALA A 251 -9.86 -22.02 -8.76
C ALA A 251 -10.73 -22.13 -7.49
N GLU A 252 -11.55 -21.12 -7.21
CA GLU A 252 -12.49 -21.11 -6.08
C GLU A 252 -13.71 -22.00 -6.31
N GLN A 253 -14.17 -22.10 -7.57
CA GLN A 253 -15.34 -22.85 -7.99
C GLN A 253 -15.04 -23.64 -9.28
N PRO A 254 -14.42 -24.83 -9.18
CA PRO A 254 -14.06 -25.65 -10.35
C PRO A 254 -15.26 -26.07 -11.21
N GLN A 255 -16.46 -26.10 -10.61
CA GLN A 255 -17.72 -26.46 -11.26
C GLN A 255 -18.51 -25.25 -11.79
N LEU A 256 -17.86 -24.08 -11.91
CA LEU A 256 -18.49 -22.88 -12.46
C LEU A 256 -18.86 -23.08 -13.92
N SER A 257 -20.17 -23.00 -14.22
CA SER A 257 -20.68 -22.84 -15.58
C SER A 257 -20.91 -21.36 -15.90
N ALA A 258 -20.61 -20.92 -17.12
CA ALA A 258 -20.79 -19.53 -17.53
C ALA A 258 -20.96 -19.37 -19.03
N ALA A 259 -21.57 -18.27 -19.47
CA ALA A 259 -21.52 -17.85 -20.87
C ALA A 259 -20.35 -16.91 -21.08
N VAL A 260 -19.64 -17.10 -22.19
CA VAL A 260 -18.63 -16.18 -22.69
C VAL A 260 -19.21 -15.47 -23.90
N LEU A 261 -19.26 -14.14 -23.81
CA LEU A 261 -19.66 -13.25 -24.88
C LEU A 261 -18.39 -12.60 -25.45
N VAL A 262 -18.20 -12.65 -26.76
CA VAL A 262 -17.24 -11.82 -27.48
C VAL A 262 -18.01 -10.94 -28.45
N CYS A 263 -17.67 -9.66 -28.50
CA CYS A 263 -18.32 -8.72 -29.40
C CYS A 263 -17.34 -7.68 -29.95
N ASP A 264 -17.71 -7.15 -31.11
CA ASP A 264 -16.88 -6.24 -31.89
C ASP A 264 -17.79 -5.20 -32.56
N LEU A 265 -17.40 -3.93 -32.46
CA LEU A 265 -18.16 -2.83 -33.06
C LEU A 265 -18.00 -2.86 -34.59
N ASP A 266 -19.13 -2.97 -35.28
CA ASP A 266 -19.13 -3.10 -36.73
C ASP A 266 -18.67 -1.80 -37.39
N HIS A 267 -17.73 -1.93 -38.33
CA HIS A 267 -17.23 -0.81 -39.12
C HIS A 267 -16.63 0.34 -38.29
N PHE A 268 -16.14 0.08 -37.08
CA PHE A 268 -15.63 1.13 -36.18
C PHE A 268 -14.47 1.94 -36.77
N LYS A 269 -13.62 1.32 -37.61
CA LYS A 269 -12.62 2.08 -38.38
C LYS A 269 -13.23 3.21 -39.24
N ARG A 270 -14.39 2.99 -39.88
CA ARG A 270 -15.09 4.03 -40.65
C ARG A 270 -15.57 5.18 -39.76
N VAL A 271 -15.83 4.90 -38.48
CA VAL A 271 -16.17 5.93 -37.51
C VAL A 271 -14.97 6.83 -37.24
N ASN A 272 -13.81 6.23 -36.97
CA ASN A 272 -12.58 6.99 -36.77
C ASN A 272 -12.17 7.77 -38.03
N ASP A 273 -12.25 7.15 -39.20
CA ASP A 273 -11.85 7.76 -40.47
C ASP A 273 -12.81 8.89 -40.87
N GLY A 274 -14.10 8.80 -40.51
CA GLY A 274 -15.13 9.77 -40.87
C GLY A 274 -15.27 10.95 -39.90
N TRP A 275 -15.14 10.73 -38.60
CA TRP A 275 -15.44 11.74 -37.55
C TRP A 275 -14.31 11.92 -36.54
N GLY A 276 -13.15 11.31 -36.78
CA GLY A 276 -11.96 11.42 -35.96
C GLY A 276 -11.97 10.52 -34.72
N HIS A 277 -10.79 10.37 -34.12
CA HIS A 277 -10.59 9.49 -32.97
C HIS A 277 -11.42 9.90 -31.73
N ALA A 278 -11.66 11.18 -31.53
CA ALA A 278 -12.49 11.65 -30.41
C ALA A 278 -13.94 11.12 -30.49
N ALA A 279 -14.50 11.01 -31.69
CA ALA A 279 -15.82 10.42 -31.90
C ALA A 279 -15.80 8.91 -31.63
N GLY A 280 -14.76 8.21 -32.11
CA GLY A 280 -14.55 6.80 -31.80
C GLY A 280 -14.41 6.53 -30.31
N ASP A 281 -13.70 7.40 -29.59
CA ASP A 281 -13.54 7.32 -28.14
C ASP A 281 -14.88 7.46 -27.41
N GLU A 282 -15.75 8.40 -27.82
CA GLU A 282 -17.10 8.52 -27.26
C GLU A 282 -17.89 7.21 -27.48
N VAL A 283 -17.81 6.64 -28.69
CA VAL A 283 -18.50 5.39 -29.02
C VAL A 283 -18.05 4.25 -28.10
N LEU A 284 -16.74 4.07 -27.93
CA LEU A 284 -16.16 3.04 -27.07
C LEU A 284 -16.58 3.22 -25.61
N GLN A 285 -16.51 4.44 -25.09
CA GLN A 285 -16.90 4.75 -23.72
C GLN A 285 -18.39 4.51 -23.46
N ARG A 286 -19.25 4.89 -24.40
CA ARG A 286 -20.70 4.69 -24.27
C ARG A 286 -21.09 3.23 -24.42
N PHE A 287 -20.44 2.50 -25.32
CA PHE A 287 -20.64 1.06 -25.44
C PHE A 287 -20.18 0.31 -24.19
N ALA A 288 -19.03 0.68 -23.61
CA ALA A 288 -18.56 0.13 -22.35
C ALA A 288 -19.57 0.36 -21.20
N ARG A 289 -20.14 1.57 -21.10
CA ARG A 289 -21.20 1.88 -20.13
C ARG A 289 -22.47 1.07 -20.39
N LEU A 290 -22.82 0.82 -21.64
CA LEU A 290 -23.96 -0.03 -22.01
C LEU A 290 -23.76 -1.47 -21.53
N LEU A 291 -22.57 -2.04 -21.78
CA LEU A 291 -22.24 -3.38 -21.34
C LEU A 291 -22.39 -3.50 -19.81
N LEU A 292 -21.77 -2.58 -19.05
CA LEU A 292 -21.86 -2.59 -17.58
C LEU A 292 -23.30 -2.47 -17.06
N ARG A 293 -24.13 -1.62 -17.66
CA ARG A 293 -25.55 -1.47 -17.28
C ARG A 293 -26.40 -2.69 -17.66
N SER A 294 -25.93 -3.46 -18.64
CA SER A 294 -26.61 -4.65 -19.15
C SER A 294 -26.14 -5.93 -18.46
N THR A 295 -25.15 -5.86 -17.58
CA THR A 295 -24.59 -6.99 -16.85
C THR A 295 -24.81 -6.83 -15.35
N ARG A 296 -24.77 -7.94 -14.61
CA ARG A 296 -24.88 -7.98 -13.14
C ARG A 296 -23.53 -7.66 -12.50
N GLN A 297 -23.54 -7.33 -11.22
CA GLN A 297 -22.32 -7.02 -10.45
C GLN A 297 -21.31 -8.19 -10.43
N GLN A 298 -21.81 -9.43 -10.48
CA GLN A 298 -20.98 -10.64 -10.54
C GLN A 298 -20.43 -10.93 -11.93
N ASP A 299 -20.91 -10.28 -12.98
CA ASP A 299 -20.40 -10.50 -14.34
C ASP A 299 -19.06 -9.78 -14.50
N LEU A 300 -18.21 -10.30 -15.38
CA LEU A 300 -16.95 -9.65 -15.72
C LEU A 300 -17.08 -9.07 -17.12
N VAL A 301 -16.68 -7.82 -17.31
CA VAL A 301 -16.70 -7.14 -18.60
C VAL A 301 -15.33 -6.52 -18.86
N ALA A 302 -14.81 -6.74 -20.05
CA ALA A 302 -13.47 -6.33 -20.44
C ALA A 302 -13.41 -5.80 -21.87
N ARG A 303 -12.40 -4.96 -22.13
CA ARG A 303 -11.97 -4.57 -23.47
C ARG A 303 -10.70 -5.35 -23.83
N PHE A 304 -10.78 -6.16 -24.88
CA PHE A 304 -9.68 -7.04 -25.30
C PHE A 304 -8.78 -6.40 -26.35
N GLY A 305 -9.34 -5.52 -27.17
CA GLY A 305 -8.64 -4.85 -28.28
C GLY A 305 -9.20 -3.46 -28.54
N GLY A 306 -8.92 -2.91 -29.74
CA GLY A 306 -9.36 -1.57 -30.13
C GLY A 306 -10.89 -1.44 -30.09
N GLU A 307 -11.60 -2.36 -30.72
CA GLU A 307 -13.07 -2.36 -30.85
C GLU A 307 -13.72 -3.64 -30.29
N GLU A 308 -12.92 -4.48 -29.64
CA GLU A 308 -13.30 -5.81 -29.15
C GLU A 308 -13.56 -5.82 -27.64
N PHE A 309 -14.70 -6.38 -27.25
CA PHE A 309 -15.15 -6.47 -25.87
C PHE A 309 -15.57 -7.90 -25.53
N VAL A 310 -15.32 -8.30 -24.29
CA VAL A 310 -15.61 -9.64 -23.79
C VAL A 310 -16.37 -9.54 -22.47
N ALA A 311 -17.33 -10.45 -22.27
CA ALA A 311 -17.98 -10.62 -20.98
C ALA A 311 -18.03 -12.10 -20.56
N LEU A 312 -17.86 -12.33 -19.26
CA LEU A 312 -18.17 -13.61 -18.61
C LEU A 312 -19.45 -13.43 -17.79
N LEU A 313 -20.44 -14.27 -18.03
CA LEU A 313 -21.73 -14.28 -17.34
C LEU A 313 -21.87 -15.58 -16.53
N PRO A 314 -21.47 -15.59 -15.24
CA PRO A 314 -21.59 -16.75 -14.36
C PRO A 314 -23.04 -17.24 -14.25
N HIS A 315 -23.23 -18.56 -14.33
CA HIS A 315 -24.52 -19.24 -14.14
C HIS A 315 -25.64 -18.80 -15.10
N ALA A 316 -25.32 -18.15 -16.22
CA ALA A 316 -26.32 -17.60 -17.14
C ALA A 316 -26.69 -18.58 -18.24
N ASP A 317 -27.75 -19.39 -18.11
CA ASP A 317 -28.15 -20.38 -19.13
C ASP A 317 -28.22 -19.82 -20.59
N PRO A 318 -28.25 -20.70 -21.63
CA PRO A 318 -28.23 -20.24 -23.02
C PRO A 318 -29.31 -19.22 -23.39
N LEU A 319 -30.50 -19.32 -22.80
CA LEU A 319 -31.58 -18.36 -23.02
C LEU A 319 -31.26 -17.03 -22.37
N ALA A 320 -30.80 -17.03 -21.12
CA ALA A 320 -30.39 -15.83 -20.39
C ALA A 320 -29.24 -15.10 -21.09
N ALA A 321 -28.22 -15.82 -21.53
CA ALA A 321 -27.11 -15.26 -22.31
C ALA A 321 -27.61 -14.63 -23.61
N GLN A 322 -28.45 -15.34 -24.37
CA GLN A 322 -29.06 -14.81 -25.60
C GLN A 322 -29.87 -13.54 -25.34
N TRP A 323 -30.70 -13.53 -24.28
CA TRP A 323 -31.52 -12.39 -23.91
C TRP A 323 -30.66 -11.16 -23.56
N ILE A 324 -29.63 -11.34 -22.74
CA ILE A 324 -28.71 -10.25 -22.37
C ILE A 324 -28.03 -9.70 -23.63
N THR A 325 -27.50 -10.56 -24.50
CA THR A 325 -26.81 -10.14 -25.72
C THR A 325 -27.75 -9.43 -26.70
N ARG A 326 -28.96 -9.94 -26.93
CA ARG A 326 -29.96 -9.27 -27.79
C ARG A 326 -30.42 -7.93 -27.23
N ARG A 327 -30.51 -7.81 -25.89
CA ARG A 327 -30.80 -6.54 -25.24
C ARG A 327 -29.69 -5.53 -25.50
N ILE A 328 -28.43 -5.91 -25.31
CA ILE A 328 -27.27 -5.06 -25.61
C ILE A 328 -27.30 -4.61 -27.06
N GLN A 329 -27.50 -5.55 -28.00
CA GLN A 329 -27.63 -5.25 -29.42
C GLN A 329 -28.73 -4.21 -29.71
N THR A 330 -29.93 -4.44 -29.18
CA THR A 330 -31.09 -3.57 -29.42
C THR A 330 -30.86 -2.18 -28.83
N GLN A 331 -30.29 -2.10 -27.63
CA GLN A 331 -30.00 -0.82 -26.98
C GLN A 331 -28.88 -0.06 -27.68
N LEU A 332 -27.86 -0.74 -28.23
CA LEU A 332 -26.82 -0.12 -29.02
C LEU A 332 -27.39 0.52 -30.29
N ARG A 333 -28.28 -0.18 -31.01
CA ARG A 333 -28.94 0.35 -32.22
C ARG A 333 -29.75 1.62 -31.98
N LEU A 334 -30.29 1.77 -30.77
CA LEU A 334 -31.10 2.92 -30.36
C LEU A 334 -30.28 4.04 -29.71
N MET A 335 -28.98 3.83 -29.52
CA MET A 335 -28.11 4.80 -28.87
C MET A 335 -27.65 5.87 -29.87
N GLY A 336 -28.02 7.13 -29.62
CA GLY A 336 -27.41 8.28 -30.30
C GLY A 336 -26.08 8.64 -29.65
N PHE A 337 -25.11 9.12 -30.43
CA PHE A 337 -23.77 9.55 -29.98
C PHE A 337 -23.59 11.02 -30.30
N SER A 338 -23.16 11.84 -29.34
CA SER A 338 -23.11 13.30 -29.53
C SER A 338 -22.07 13.74 -30.57
N ALA A 339 -21.01 12.96 -30.73
CA ALA A 339 -19.96 13.18 -31.71
C ALA A 339 -20.29 12.65 -33.11
N LEU A 340 -21.48 12.05 -33.33
CA LEU A 340 -21.92 11.51 -34.61
C LEU A 340 -23.23 12.18 -35.08
N PRO A 341 -23.46 12.28 -36.39
CA PRO A 341 -24.76 12.68 -36.93
C PRO A 341 -25.89 11.71 -36.53
N ASP A 342 -27.12 12.24 -36.40
CA ASP A 342 -28.29 11.49 -35.92
C ASP A 342 -28.71 10.30 -36.83
N ASP A 343 -28.31 10.30 -38.10
CA ASP A 343 -28.59 9.25 -39.06
C ASP A 343 -27.59 8.08 -38.99
N ILE A 344 -26.45 8.27 -38.33
CA ILE A 344 -25.42 7.25 -38.18
C ILE A 344 -25.78 6.30 -37.05
N ARG A 345 -25.95 5.02 -37.40
CA ARG A 345 -26.22 3.94 -36.45
C ARG A 345 -24.97 3.12 -36.23
N ILE A 346 -24.58 2.96 -34.96
CA ILE A 346 -23.52 2.04 -34.55
C ILE A 346 -24.16 0.68 -34.24
N THR A 347 -23.55 -0.38 -34.77
CA THR A 347 -23.94 -1.77 -34.49
C THR A 347 -22.74 -2.57 -34.00
N ALA A 348 -23.01 -3.76 -33.48
CA ALA A 348 -21.99 -4.71 -33.09
C ALA A 348 -22.39 -6.12 -33.50
N SER A 349 -21.39 -6.93 -33.79
CA SER A 349 -21.53 -8.37 -33.98
C SER A 349 -21.18 -9.09 -32.68
N PHE A 350 -21.87 -10.19 -32.38
CA PHE A 350 -21.73 -10.92 -31.12
C PHE A 350 -21.60 -12.42 -31.36
N GLY A 351 -20.61 -13.03 -30.72
CA GLY A 351 -20.45 -14.47 -30.59
C GLY A 351 -20.60 -14.91 -29.14
N VAL A 352 -21.41 -15.94 -28.90
CA VAL A 352 -21.70 -16.46 -27.55
C VAL A 352 -21.35 -17.94 -27.49
N ALA A 353 -20.55 -18.33 -26.51
CA ALA A 353 -20.23 -19.73 -26.23
C ALA A 353 -20.49 -20.08 -24.76
N TRP A 354 -20.91 -21.32 -24.53
CA TRP A 354 -21.09 -21.86 -23.19
C TRP A 354 -19.81 -22.50 -22.68
N MET A 355 -19.33 -22.06 -21.51
CA MET A 355 -18.25 -22.69 -20.77
C MET A 355 -18.87 -23.71 -19.81
N ALA A 356 -18.83 -24.98 -20.21
CA ALA A 356 -19.28 -26.09 -19.37
C ALA A 356 -18.30 -26.36 -18.23
N GLN A 357 -18.74 -27.15 -17.26
CA GLN A 357 -17.93 -27.55 -16.12
C GLN A 357 -16.62 -28.21 -16.57
N GLY A 358 -15.50 -27.83 -15.95
CA GLY A 358 -14.18 -28.36 -16.30
C GLY A 358 -13.57 -27.84 -17.60
N GLN A 359 -14.27 -27.00 -18.38
CA GLN A 359 -13.71 -26.37 -19.58
C GLN A 359 -12.87 -25.15 -19.24
N THR A 360 -11.86 -24.86 -20.07
CA THR A 360 -11.02 -23.67 -19.88
C THR A 360 -11.66 -22.43 -20.51
N LEU A 361 -11.30 -21.26 -19.98
CA LEU A 361 -11.70 -19.98 -20.57
C LEU A 361 -11.25 -19.87 -22.03
N GLU A 362 -10.03 -20.33 -22.35
CA GLU A 362 -9.47 -20.31 -23.69
C GLU A 362 -10.33 -21.09 -24.70
N GLN A 363 -10.86 -22.25 -24.32
CA GLN A 363 -11.75 -23.05 -25.17
C GLN A 363 -13.09 -22.34 -25.41
N ALA A 364 -13.65 -21.71 -24.37
CA ALA A 364 -14.89 -20.95 -24.50
C ALA A 364 -14.70 -19.69 -25.36
N LEU A 365 -13.60 -18.95 -25.18
CA LEU A 365 -13.25 -17.79 -26.00
C LEU A 365 -13.08 -18.18 -27.47
N ALA A 366 -12.35 -19.26 -27.78
CA ALA A 366 -12.15 -19.70 -29.16
C ALA A 366 -13.47 -20.01 -29.88
N ARG A 367 -14.41 -20.66 -29.19
CA ARG A 367 -15.74 -20.93 -29.74
C ARG A 367 -16.59 -19.67 -29.89
N ALA A 368 -16.52 -18.74 -28.93
CA ALA A 368 -17.22 -17.46 -29.03
C ALA A 368 -16.68 -16.61 -30.20
N ASP A 369 -15.36 -16.59 -30.41
CA ASP A 369 -14.72 -15.94 -31.56
C ASP A 369 -15.18 -16.54 -32.89
N ALA A 370 -15.29 -17.86 -32.98
CA ALA A 370 -15.81 -18.52 -34.18
C ALA A 370 -17.25 -18.06 -34.49
N MET A 371 -18.11 -17.95 -33.47
CA MET A 371 -19.46 -17.43 -33.62
C MET A 371 -19.49 -15.94 -34.01
N LEU A 372 -18.60 -15.13 -33.43
CA LEU A 372 -18.45 -13.73 -33.81
C LEU A 372 -18.04 -13.59 -35.28
N TYR A 373 -17.11 -14.42 -35.73
CA TYR A 373 -16.69 -14.47 -37.12
C TYR A 373 -17.85 -14.83 -38.05
N GLU A 374 -18.67 -15.82 -37.70
CA GLU A 374 -19.90 -16.15 -38.43
C GLU A 374 -20.92 -15.01 -38.44
N ALA A 375 -21.07 -14.28 -37.34
CA ALA A 375 -21.94 -13.10 -37.27
C ALA A 375 -21.48 -12.03 -38.28
N LYS A 376 -20.18 -11.74 -38.32
CA LYS A 376 -19.59 -10.80 -39.28
C LYS A 376 -19.77 -11.26 -40.73
N ARG A 377 -19.60 -12.55 -41.02
CA ARG A 377 -19.84 -13.12 -42.37
C ARG A 377 -21.31 -13.11 -42.78
N ALA A 378 -22.23 -13.27 -41.84
CA ALA A 378 -23.67 -13.28 -42.09
C ALA A 378 -24.30 -11.89 -42.22
N GLY A 379 -23.49 -10.85 -42.46
CA GLY A 379 -23.97 -9.48 -42.68
C GLY A 379 -23.88 -8.56 -41.47
N ARG A 380 -23.13 -8.93 -40.41
CA ARG A 380 -22.92 -8.11 -39.19
C ARG A 380 -24.22 -7.82 -38.43
N ASP A 381 -24.13 -7.01 -37.37
CA ASP A 381 -25.27 -6.63 -36.52
C ASP A 381 -26.15 -7.82 -36.13
N ARG A 382 -25.49 -8.87 -35.61
CA ARG A 382 -26.08 -10.18 -35.36
C ARG A 382 -25.49 -10.85 -34.13
N VAL A 383 -26.31 -11.70 -33.52
CA VAL A 383 -25.90 -12.60 -32.44
C VAL A 383 -25.83 -14.03 -32.99
N ARG A 384 -24.68 -14.67 -32.80
CA ARG A 384 -24.47 -16.10 -33.06
C ARG A 384 -24.11 -16.80 -31.77
N LEU A 385 -24.72 -17.97 -31.56
CA LEU A 385 -24.48 -18.81 -30.40
C LEU A 385 -23.95 -20.15 -30.89
N VAL A 386 -23.01 -20.72 -30.13
CA VAL A 386 -22.57 -22.10 -30.38
C VAL A 386 -23.80 -23.01 -30.31
N PRO A 387 -24.03 -23.89 -31.31
CA PRO A 387 -25.09 -24.89 -31.26
C PRO A 387 -24.95 -25.73 -29.98
N GLN A 388 -26.06 -26.06 -29.32
CA GLN A 388 -26.00 -27.07 -28.28
C GLN A 388 -25.63 -28.39 -28.97
N GLU A 389 -24.49 -28.97 -28.62
CA GLU A 389 -24.25 -30.38 -28.90
C GLU A 389 -25.32 -31.13 -28.08
N GLU A 390 -26.30 -31.72 -28.76
CA GLU A 390 -27.20 -32.68 -28.13
C GLU A 390 -26.31 -33.80 -27.59
N GLU A 391 -26.27 -33.93 -26.26
CA GLU A 391 -25.70 -35.11 -25.60
C GLU A 391 -26.44 -36.34 -26.18
N ALA A 392 -25.73 -37.09 -27.02
CA ALA A 392 -26.19 -38.35 -27.59
C ALA A 392 -26.08 -39.49 -26.59
#